data_AF-A0A835XBX1-F1
#
_entry.id   AF-A0A835XBX1-F1
#
_cell.length_a   1.000
_cell.length_b   1.000
_cell.length_c   1.000
_cell.angle_alpha   90.00
_cell.angle_beta   90.00
_cell.angle_gamma   90.00
#
_symmetry.space_group_name_H-M   'P 1'
#
loop_
_entity.id
_entity.type
_entity.pdbx_description
1 polymer ?
#
loop_
_entity_poly.entity_id
_entity_poly.type
_entity_poly.pdbx_seq_one_letter_code
_entity_poly.pdbx_strand_id
1 'polypeptide(L)'
;MRDNNKHFWVFTFVAFVFVLVTGTNTNNLAFAQSTSEFTVLTGEQLNSPLGLTMLEKIEQSKKILADLMAGKQSAVITEQQKFVEEQRKIAKERLQVDLEQMNHKYRDYTPRAAFSKFLAGVNSTHHGIYWDQFNYMDNKVQLARKAMNEVLENGGTYQEARQAFFKIASTTRVELIQVNQDLNIKYGFADPEIQKAFDKYGKLPRTEK
;
A
#
# COMPACT_ATOMS: atom_id res chain seq x y z
N MET A 1 17.64 -17.62 54.46
CA MET A 1 18.40 -16.58 53.75
C MET A 1 17.84 -16.47 52.36
N ARG A 2 17.00 -15.45 52.12
CA ARG A 2 16.26 -15.26 50.86
C ARG A 2 16.60 -13.83 50.42
N ASP A 3 17.51 -13.74 49.45
CA ASP A 3 18.05 -12.47 48.99
C ASP A 3 17.08 -11.79 48.02
N ASN A 4 16.91 -10.50 48.24
CA ASN A 4 15.95 -9.61 47.60
C ASN A 4 16.63 -8.92 46.42
N ASN A 5 16.52 -9.46 45.21
CA ASN A 5 16.87 -8.70 44.00
C ASN A 5 15.62 -8.08 43.39
N LYS A 6 15.35 -6.84 43.80
CA LYS A 6 14.32 -5.98 43.20
C LYS A 6 14.80 -5.55 41.82
N HIS A 7 14.31 -6.23 40.78
CA HIS A 7 14.48 -5.80 39.39
C HIS A 7 13.71 -4.50 39.16
N PHE A 8 14.47 -3.41 39.00
CA PHE A 8 14.00 -2.09 38.61
C PHE A 8 13.58 -2.14 37.13
N TRP A 9 12.28 -2.29 36.86
CA TRP A 9 11.72 -2.17 35.52
C TRP A 9 11.71 -0.70 35.10
N VAL A 10 12.67 -0.30 34.26
CA VAL A 10 12.62 0.97 33.55
C VAL A 10 11.57 0.84 32.44
N PHE A 11 10.35 1.32 32.70
CA PHE A 11 9.36 1.52 31.66
C PHE A 11 9.74 2.74 30.83
N THR A 12 10.38 2.52 29.68
CA THR A 12 10.59 3.59 28.69
C THR A 12 9.26 3.85 27.99
N PHE A 13 8.58 4.92 28.37
CA PHE A 13 7.36 5.39 27.73
C PHE A 13 7.73 6.11 26.42
N VAL A 14 7.66 5.42 25.29
CA VAL A 14 7.75 6.05 23.97
C VAL A 14 6.36 6.64 23.66
N ALA A 15 6.22 7.95 23.85
CA ALA A 15 5.04 8.68 23.42
C ALA A 15 5.03 8.80 21.89
N PHE A 16 4.23 7.97 21.22
CA PHE A 16 3.86 8.16 19.82
C PHE A 16 2.83 9.29 19.75
N VAL A 17 3.23 10.46 19.24
CA VAL A 17 2.27 11.52 18.89
C VAL A 17 1.73 11.22 17.50
N PHE A 18 0.51 10.68 17.44
CA PHE A 18 -0.30 10.62 16.24
C PHE A 18 -0.91 12.00 15.99
N VAL A 19 -0.37 12.78 15.06
CA VAL A 19 -1.06 13.98 14.56
C VAL A 19 -2.05 13.53 13.49
N LEU A 20 -3.33 13.55 13.86
CA LEU A 20 -4.46 13.37 12.96
C LEU A 20 -4.62 14.65 12.13
N VAL A 21 -4.23 14.62 10.86
CA VAL A 21 -4.48 15.74 9.93
C VAL A 21 -5.89 15.54 9.36
N THR A 22 -6.90 16.13 9.99
CA THR A 22 -8.17 16.41 9.33
C THR A 22 -8.02 17.68 8.50
N GLY A 23 -8.06 17.52 7.19
CA GLY A 23 -8.04 18.64 6.25
C GLY A 23 -9.31 19.47 6.37
N THR A 24 -9.17 20.73 6.75
CA THR A 24 -10.04 21.80 6.23
C THR A 24 -9.14 22.95 5.76
N ASN A 25 -9.24 23.25 4.47
CA ASN A 25 -8.58 24.37 3.83
C ASN A 25 -9.07 25.67 4.45
N THR A 26 -8.17 26.43 5.08
CA THR A 26 -8.03 27.88 4.85
C THR A 26 -6.61 28.28 5.20
N ASN A 27 -5.94 28.90 4.24
CA ASN A 27 -4.59 29.44 4.39
C ASN A 27 -4.60 30.53 5.46
N ASN A 28 -3.87 30.32 6.56
CA ASN A 28 -3.29 31.37 7.39
C ASN A 28 -2.15 30.76 8.21
N LEU A 29 -0.98 30.64 7.59
CA LEU A 29 0.27 30.56 8.34
C LEU A 29 0.50 31.96 8.94
N ALA A 30 0.09 32.13 10.19
CA ALA A 30 0.46 33.30 10.97
C ALA A 30 1.97 33.24 11.26
N PHE A 31 2.77 33.70 10.31
CA PHE A 31 4.16 34.07 10.55
C PHE A 31 4.14 35.38 11.36
N ALA A 32 4.84 35.39 12.49
CA ALA A 32 4.90 36.48 13.45
C ALA A 32 4.99 37.86 12.77
N GLN A 33 3.96 38.70 12.98
CA GLN A 33 4.03 40.12 12.67
C GLN A 33 4.83 40.81 13.77
N SER A 34 6.13 40.97 13.57
CA SER A 34 6.93 41.98 14.23
C SER A 34 7.08 43.17 13.28
N THR A 35 6.29 44.22 13.54
CA THR A 35 6.49 45.54 12.94
C THR A 35 7.83 46.08 13.43
N SER A 36 8.90 45.80 12.68
CA SER A 36 10.20 46.45 12.86
C SER A 36 10.26 47.59 11.85
N GLU A 37 10.22 48.81 12.37
CA GLU A 37 10.36 50.05 11.62
C GLU A 37 11.74 50.07 10.95
N PHE A 38 11.78 50.21 9.62
CA PHE A 38 13.02 50.24 8.85
C PHE A 38 13.66 51.62 8.98
N THR A 39 14.70 51.74 9.80
CA THR A 39 15.53 52.94 9.90
C THR A 39 16.76 52.83 9.02
N VAL A 40 16.92 53.77 8.06
CA VAL A 40 18.11 53.89 7.23
C VAL A 40 19.25 54.50 8.06
N LEU A 41 20.29 53.71 8.32
CA LEU A 41 21.51 54.17 9.01
C LEU A 41 22.31 55.10 8.07
N THR A 42 22.59 56.33 8.51
CA THR A 42 23.47 57.27 7.78
C THR A 42 24.95 57.01 8.10
N GLY A 43 25.85 57.49 7.24
CA GLY A 43 27.28 57.11 7.20
C GLY A 43 28.09 57.26 8.50
N GLU A 44 27.64 58.07 9.44
CA GLU A 44 28.29 58.28 10.74
C GLU A 44 27.97 57.15 11.76
N GLN A 45 26.80 56.50 11.61
CA GLN A 45 26.39 55.35 12.44
C GLN A 45 27.01 54.02 12.00
N LEU A 46 27.67 53.98 10.84
CA LEU A 46 28.42 52.80 10.36
C LEU A 46 29.68 52.53 11.19
N ASN A 47 30.27 53.56 11.81
CA ASN A 47 31.40 53.42 12.75
C ASN A 47 30.96 53.09 14.19
N SER A 48 29.65 52.96 14.45
CA SER A 48 29.16 52.46 15.74
C SER A 48 29.39 50.95 15.85
N PRO A 49 29.51 50.38 17.07
CA PRO A 49 29.62 48.92 17.27
C PRO A 49 28.47 48.13 16.60
N LEU A 50 27.30 48.75 16.49
CA LEU A 50 26.13 48.18 15.80
C LEU A 50 26.27 48.24 14.28
N GLY A 51 26.84 49.33 13.74
CA GLY A 51 27.14 49.46 12.32
C GLY A 51 28.19 48.44 11.84
N LEU A 52 29.25 48.22 12.62
CA LEU A 52 30.28 47.23 12.35
C LEU A 52 29.75 45.79 12.38
N THR A 53 28.94 45.45 13.39
CA THR A 53 28.31 44.11 13.47
C THR A 53 27.30 43.87 12.34
N MET A 54 26.62 44.92 11.89
CA MET A 54 25.72 44.82 10.74
C MET A 54 26.50 44.65 9.43
N LEU A 55 27.63 45.34 9.27
CA LEU A 55 28.54 45.18 8.13
C LEU A 55 29.11 43.75 8.06
N GLU A 56 29.56 43.22 9.20
CA GLU A 56 30.06 41.85 9.33
C GLU A 56 28.98 40.83 8.94
N LYS A 57 27.74 41.01 9.41
CA LYS A 57 26.61 40.15 9.03
C LYS A 57 26.25 40.25 7.55
N ILE A 58 26.36 41.43 6.94
CA ILE A 58 26.15 41.61 5.50
C ILE A 58 27.24 40.89 4.69
N GLU A 59 28.49 40.96 5.12
CA GLU A 59 29.60 40.26 4.48
C GLU A 59 29.47 38.73 4.61
N GLN A 60 29.12 38.24 5.79
CA GLN A 60 28.82 36.83 6.03
C GLN A 60 27.65 36.36 5.15
N SER A 61 26.58 37.15 5.05
CA SER A 61 25.42 36.86 4.19
C SER A 61 25.81 36.80 2.71
N LYS A 62 26.62 37.74 2.22
CA LYS A 62 27.15 37.72 0.84
C LYS A 62 28.00 36.48 0.56
N LYS A 63 28.83 36.07 1.52
CA LYS A 63 29.66 34.86 1.39
C LYS A 63 28.82 33.60 1.30
N ILE A 64 27.79 33.48 2.15
CA ILE A 64 26.82 32.38 2.10
C ILE A 64 26.10 32.37 0.75
N LEU A 65 25.64 33.54 0.27
CA LEU A 65 24.93 33.66 -1.00
C LEU A 65 25.85 33.31 -2.20
N ALA A 66 27.12 33.68 -2.14
CA ALA A 66 28.14 33.28 -3.11
C ALA A 66 28.41 31.77 -3.09
N ASP A 67 28.49 31.14 -1.91
CA ASP A 67 28.66 29.68 -1.77
C ASP A 67 27.43 28.89 -2.29
N LEU A 68 26.22 29.44 -2.11
CA LEU A 68 24.97 28.89 -2.65
C LEU A 68 24.94 29.00 -4.18
N MET A 69 25.33 30.17 -4.74
CA MET A 69 25.39 30.41 -6.19
C MET A 69 26.56 29.68 -6.88
N ALA A 70 27.65 29.39 -6.17
CA ALA A 70 28.82 28.67 -6.69
C ALA A 70 28.62 27.13 -6.79
N GLY A 71 27.39 26.62 -6.59
CA GLY A 71 27.03 25.24 -6.87
C GLY A 71 27.28 24.22 -5.76
N LYS A 72 27.77 24.63 -4.58
CA LYS A 72 27.94 23.72 -3.42
C LYS A 72 26.61 23.17 -2.89
N GLN A 73 25.51 23.90 -3.08
CA GLN A 73 24.17 23.46 -2.69
C GLN A 73 23.65 22.31 -3.56
N SER A 74 24.11 22.19 -4.81
CA SER A 74 23.75 21.07 -5.69
C SER A 74 24.33 19.76 -5.16
N ALA A 75 25.59 19.78 -4.68
CA ALA A 75 26.24 18.62 -4.08
C ALA A 75 25.58 18.21 -2.75
N VAL A 76 25.20 19.18 -1.91
CA VAL A 76 24.51 18.94 -0.64
C VAL A 76 23.11 18.34 -0.87
N ILE A 77 22.32 18.93 -1.77
CA ILE A 77 21.01 18.39 -2.20
C ILE A 77 21.17 16.97 -2.77
N THR A 78 22.25 16.71 -3.52
CA THR A 78 22.54 15.38 -4.08
C THR A 78 22.85 14.37 -2.98
N GLU A 79 23.67 14.71 -1.98
CA GLU A 79 23.99 13.84 -0.84
C GLU A 79 22.77 13.57 0.06
N GLN A 80 21.91 14.56 0.27
CA GLN A 80 20.64 14.35 0.99
C GLN A 80 19.66 13.49 0.22
N GLN A 81 19.57 13.67 -1.11
CA GLN A 81 18.77 12.80 -1.98
C GLN A 81 19.29 11.36 -1.93
N LYS A 82 20.61 11.15 -2.03
CA LYS A 82 21.25 9.84 -1.88
C LYS A 82 20.93 9.21 -0.53
N PHE A 83 21.06 9.96 0.57
CA PHE A 83 20.71 9.47 1.90
C PHE A 83 19.23 9.06 1.99
N VAL A 84 18.31 9.87 1.46
CA VAL A 84 16.87 9.54 1.42
C VAL A 84 16.61 8.29 0.58
N GLU A 85 17.26 8.14 -0.57
CA GLU A 85 17.15 6.95 -1.42
C GLU A 85 17.68 5.70 -0.72
N GLU A 86 18.80 5.81 -0.01
CA GLU A 86 19.36 4.71 0.78
C GLU A 86 18.44 4.31 1.93
N GLN A 87 17.86 5.28 2.64
CA GLN A 87 16.82 5.01 3.65
C GLN A 87 15.58 4.34 3.04
N ARG A 88 15.13 4.78 1.87
CA ARG A 88 14.02 4.14 1.14
C ARG A 88 14.36 2.72 0.74
N LYS A 89 15.59 2.46 0.29
CA LYS A 89 16.07 1.12 -0.07
C LYS A 89 16.07 0.20 1.15
N ILE A 90 16.68 0.63 2.26
CA ILE A 90 16.70 -0.13 3.52
C ILE A 90 15.28 -0.41 4.01
N ALA A 91 14.38 0.58 3.94
CA ALA A 91 12.98 0.40 4.32
C ALA A 91 12.26 -0.61 3.43
N LYS A 92 12.50 -0.60 2.11
CA LYS A 92 11.95 -1.60 1.17
C LYS A 92 12.49 -3.01 1.45
N GLU A 93 13.78 -3.14 1.70
CA GLU A 93 14.41 -4.43 2.03
C GLU A 93 13.84 -5.00 3.33
N ARG A 94 13.72 -4.17 4.38
CA ARG A 94 13.08 -4.58 5.64
C ARG A 94 11.62 -4.98 5.45
N LEU A 95 10.86 -4.17 4.71
CA LEU A 95 9.47 -4.49 4.38
C LEU A 95 9.37 -5.83 3.65
N GLN A 96 10.27 -6.12 2.71
CA GLN A 96 10.28 -7.39 2.00
C GLN A 96 10.54 -8.57 2.95
N VAL A 97 11.53 -8.45 3.84
CA VAL A 97 11.81 -9.48 4.86
C VAL A 97 10.60 -9.69 5.76
N ASP A 98 9.96 -8.61 6.22
CA ASP A 98 8.77 -8.69 7.08
C ASP A 98 7.60 -9.38 6.35
N LEU A 99 7.39 -9.06 5.07
CA LEU A 99 6.38 -9.70 4.24
C LEU A 99 6.67 -11.19 4.03
N GLU A 100 7.91 -11.56 3.79
CA GLU A 100 8.33 -12.96 3.65
C GLU A 100 8.12 -13.75 4.95
N GLN A 101 8.51 -13.17 6.08
CA GLN A 101 8.29 -13.77 7.41
C GLN A 101 6.80 -13.93 7.72
N MET A 102 6.01 -12.90 7.44
CA MET A 102 4.55 -12.96 7.60
C MET A 102 3.95 -14.04 6.69
N ASN A 103 4.30 -14.07 5.41
CA ASN A 103 3.82 -15.08 4.47
C ASN A 103 4.19 -16.50 4.92
N HIS A 104 5.41 -16.68 5.43
CA HIS A 104 5.84 -17.96 5.97
C HIS A 104 5.03 -18.37 7.20
N LYS A 105 4.88 -17.46 8.17
CA LYS A 105 4.12 -17.69 9.41
C LYS A 105 2.65 -18.06 9.12
N TYR A 106 2.05 -17.44 8.11
CA TYR A 106 0.64 -17.62 7.78
C TYR A 106 0.38 -18.55 6.58
N ARG A 107 1.41 -19.24 6.07
CA ARG A 107 1.30 -20.12 4.88
C ARG A 107 0.17 -21.14 4.97
N ASP A 108 -0.05 -21.71 6.16
CA ASP A 108 -1.02 -22.76 6.43
C ASP A 108 -2.47 -22.25 6.59
N TYR A 109 -2.62 -20.92 6.65
CA TYR A 109 -3.88 -20.18 6.77
C TYR A 109 -4.27 -19.50 5.45
N THR A 110 -3.56 -19.79 4.36
CA THR A 110 -3.95 -19.32 3.03
C THR A 110 -5.19 -20.08 2.54
N PRO A 111 -6.03 -19.47 1.68
CA PRO A 111 -7.19 -20.17 1.08
C PRO A 111 -6.79 -21.48 0.41
N ARG A 112 -5.63 -21.52 -0.25
CA ARG A 112 -5.09 -22.71 -0.90
C ARG A 112 -4.72 -23.81 0.09
N ALA A 113 -4.07 -23.47 1.21
CA ALA A 113 -3.75 -24.44 2.25
C ALA A 113 -5.01 -24.98 2.93
N ALA A 114 -5.99 -24.12 3.22
CA ALA A 114 -7.28 -24.52 3.75
C ALA A 114 -8.03 -25.46 2.79
N PHE A 115 -8.04 -25.13 1.49
CA PHE A 115 -8.67 -25.96 0.46
C PHE A 115 -7.98 -27.32 0.30
N SER A 116 -6.65 -27.36 0.35
CA SER A 116 -5.90 -28.62 0.31
C SER A 116 -6.24 -29.52 1.51
N LYS A 117 -6.41 -28.94 2.70
CA LYS A 117 -6.84 -29.69 3.90
C LYS A 117 -8.27 -30.23 3.74
N PHE A 118 -9.17 -29.43 3.16
CA PHE A 118 -10.52 -29.88 2.82
C PHE A 118 -10.51 -31.09 1.87
N LEU A 119 -9.67 -31.05 0.82
CA LEU A 119 -9.59 -32.15 -0.15
C LEU A 119 -9.00 -33.45 0.40
N ALA A 120 -8.27 -33.42 1.53
CA ALA A 120 -7.72 -34.62 2.14
C ALA A 120 -8.79 -35.66 2.50
N GLY A 121 -10.03 -35.23 2.79
CA GLY A 121 -11.17 -36.10 3.06
C GLY A 121 -12.00 -36.50 1.83
N VAL A 122 -11.67 -36.00 0.65
CA VAL A 122 -12.40 -36.23 -0.60
C VAL A 122 -11.71 -37.33 -1.41
N ASN A 123 -12.48 -38.14 -2.15
CA ASN A 123 -11.91 -39.14 -3.05
C ASN A 123 -10.98 -38.49 -4.09
N SER A 124 -9.75 -39.00 -4.19
CA SER A 124 -8.68 -38.46 -5.05
C SER A 124 -9.05 -38.37 -6.53
N THR A 125 -9.95 -39.24 -7.00
CA THR A 125 -10.49 -39.21 -8.37
C THR A 125 -11.10 -37.86 -8.72
N HIS A 126 -11.68 -37.15 -7.74
CA HIS A 126 -12.36 -35.87 -7.95
C HIS A 126 -11.48 -34.66 -7.60
N HIS A 127 -10.25 -34.86 -7.11
CA HIS A 127 -9.41 -33.74 -6.67
C HIS A 127 -9.13 -32.75 -7.81
N GLY A 128 -8.97 -33.25 -9.03
CA GLY A 128 -8.71 -32.41 -10.21
C GLY A 128 -9.82 -31.38 -10.45
N ILE A 129 -11.08 -31.83 -10.55
CA ILE A 129 -12.22 -30.93 -10.79
C ILE A 129 -12.37 -29.90 -9.66
N TYR A 130 -12.18 -30.30 -8.41
CA TYR A 130 -12.25 -29.38 -7.28
C TYR A 130 -11.11 -28.35 -7.30
N TRP A 131 -9.88 -28.75 -7.62
CA TRP A 131 -8.76 -27.81 -7.78
C TRP A 131 -9.01 -26.79 -8.88
N ASP A 132 -9.57 -27.22 -10.01
CA ASP A 132 -9.88 -26.30 -11.10
C ASP A 132 -11.03 -25.34 -10.76
N GLN A 133 -12.06 -25.80 -10.05
CA GLN A 133 -13.10 -24.93 -9.50
C GLN A 133 -12.52 -23.89 -8.53
N PHE A 134 -11.61 -24.31 -7.65
CA PHE A 134 -10.90 -23.41 -6.75
C PHE A 134 -10.06 -22.40 -7.52
N ASN A 135 -9.26 -22.85 -8.49
CA ASN A 135 -8.39 -21.99 -9.30
C ASN A 135 -9.22 -20.96 -10.09
N TYR A 136 -10.38 -21.36 -10.63
CA TYR A 136 -11.30 -20.44 -11.28
C TYR A 136 -11.73 -19.30 -10.34
N MET A 137 -12.09 -19.62 -9.09
CA MET A 137 -12.47 -18.60 -8.10
C MET A 137 -11.32 -17.77 -7.59
N ASP A 138 -10.17 -18.38 -7.34
CA ASP A 138 -8.97 -17.67 -6.93
C ASP A 138 -8.55 -16.66 -8.01
N ASN A 139 -8.55 -17.06 -9.29
CA ASN A 139 -8.27 -16.17 -10.41
C ASN A 139 -9.24 -14.98 -10.49
N LYS A 140 -10.55 -15.20 -10.31
CA LYS A 140 -11.52 -14.09 -10.30
C LYS A 140 -11.29 -13.13 -9.14
N VAL A 141 -10.96 -13.65 -7.95
CA VAL A 141 -10.62 -12.80 -6.79
C VAL A 141 -9.34 -12.00 -7.04
N GLN A 142 -8.31 -12.61 -7.64
CA GLN A 142 -7.07 -11.91 -7.99
C GLN A 142 -7.32 -10.78 -9.00
N LEU A 143 -8.09 -11.06 -10.06
CA LEU A 143 -8.49 -10.05 -11.05
C LEU A 143 -9.35 -8.93 -10.44
N ALA A 144 -10.26 -9.29 -9.53
CA ALA A 144 -11.10 -8.32 -8.83
C ALA A 144 -10.28 -7.39 -7.92
N ARG A 145 -9.28 -7.93 -7.21
CA ARG A 145 -8.34 -7.12 -6.42
C ARG A 145 -7.53 -6.18 -7.30
N LYS A 146 -7.08 -6.66 -8.46
CA LYS A 146 -6.37 -5.83 -9.44
C LYS A 146 -7.24 -4.66 -9.91
N ALA A 147 -8.48 -4.94 -10.33
CA ALA A 147 -9.43 -3.91 -10.76
C ALA A 147 -9.76 -2.91 -9.64
N MET A 148 -9.89 -3.39 -8.39
CA MET A 148 -10.07 -2.52 -7.23
C MET A 148 -8.87 -1.57 -7.04
N ASN A 149 -7.65 -2.10 -7.08
CA ASN A 149 -6.43 -1.32 -6.93
C ASN A 149 -6.28 -0.29 -8.05
N GLU A 150 -6.57 -0.67 -9.30
CA GLU A 150 -6.55 0.25 -10.44
C GLU A 150 -7.49 1.45 -10.23
N VAL A 151 -8.68 1.26 -9.66
CA VAL A 151 -9.58 2.38 -9.35
C VAL A 151 -9.01 3.29 -8.27
N LEU A 152 -8.42 2.70 -7.21
CA LEU A 152 -7.81 3.47 -6.12
C LEU A 152 -6.59 4.26 -6.57
N GLU A 153 -5.73 3.66 -7.40
CA GLU A 153 -4.54 4.30 -7.96
C GLU A 153 -4.88 5.48 -8.88
N ASN A 154 -6.01 5.39 -9.59
CA ASN A 154 -6.51 6.47 -10.45
C ASN A 154 -7.30 7.56 -9.69
N GLY A 155 -7.30 7.53 -8.35
CA GLY A 155 -7.98 8.53 -7.51
C GLY A 155 -9.49 8.33 -7.36
N GLY A 156 -10.01 7.16 -7.74
CA GLY A 156 -11.41 6.80 -7.53
C GLY A 156 -11.76 6.62 -6.06
N THR A 157 -13.05 6.71 -5.76
CA THR A 157 -13.57 6.52 -4.40
C THR A 157 -13.53 5.05 -3.97
N TYR A 158 -13.52 4.82 -2.66
CA TYR A 158 -13.62 3.47 -2.11
C TYR A 158 -14.89 2.72 -2.59
N GLN A 159 -16.00 3.44 -2.78
CA GLN A 159 -17.24 2.86 -3.29
C GLN A 159 -17.09 2.34 -4.72
N GLU A 160 -16.48 3.14 -5.61
CA GLU A 160 -16.21 2.75 -6.99
C GLU A 160 -15.25 1.56 -7.06
N ALA A 161 -14.18 1.59 -6.25
CA ALA A 161 -13.22 0.50 -6.17
C ALA A 161 -13.88 -0.81 -5.71
N ARG A 162 -14.76 -0.73 -4.72
CA ARG A 162 -15.54 -1.88 -4.24
C ARG A 162 -16.52 -2.38 -5.29
N GLN A 163 -17.14 -1.49 -6.08
CA GLN A 163 -18.02 -1.87 -7.18
C GLN A 163 -17.25 -2.58 -8.30
N ALA A 164 -16.05 -2.09 -8.64
CA ALA A 164 -15.16 -2.75 -9.60
C ALA A 164 -14.77 -4.15 -9.11
N PHE A 165 -14.42 -4.30 -7.83
CA PHE A 165 -14.18 -5.60 -7.21
C PHE A 165 -15.38 -6.54 -7.40
N PHE A 166 -16.58 -6.12 -6.99
CA PHE A 166 -17.76 -6.98 -7.06
C PHE A 166 -18.12 -7.38 -8.47
N LYS A 167 -18.03 -6.45 -9.42
CA LYS A 167 -18.30 -6.72 -10.83
C LYS A 167 -17.45 -7.88 -11.36
N ILE A 168 -16.15 -7.89 -11.05
CA ILE A 168 -15.23 -8.94 -11.52
C ILE A 168 -15.30 -10.21 -10.65
N ALA A 169 -15.45 -10.10 -9.33
CA ALA A 169 -15.51 -11.24 -8.43
C ALA A 169 -16.82 -12.05 -8.58
N SER A 170 -17.91 -11.38 -8.95
CA SER A 170 -19.22 -12.02 -9.10
C SER A 170 -19.23 -13.00 -10.26
N THR A 171 -19.84 -14.17 -10.08
CA THR A 171 -20.03 -15.18 -11.12
C THR A 171 -21.52 -15.36 -11.37
N THR A 172 -21.92 -15.23 -12.62
CA THR A 172 -23.31 -15.42 -13.01
C THR A 172 -23.66 -16.90 -13.01
N ARG A 173 -24.95 -17.23 -12.92
CA ARG A 173 -25.43 -18.61 -12.99
C ARG A 173 -25.01 -19.30 -14.31
N VAL A 174 -25.06 -18.57 -15.42
CA VAL A 174 -24.70 -19.10 -16.75
C VAL A 174 -23.21 -19.46 -16.80
N GLU A 175 -22.34 -18.57 -16.31
CA GLU A 175 -20.91 -18.85 -16.20
C GLU A 175 -20.63 -20.05 -15.29
N LEU A 176 -21.31 -20.15 -14.15
CA LEU A 176 -21.14 -21.27 -13.23
C LEU A 176 -21.51 -22.60 -13.89
N ILE A 177 -22.60 -22.63 -14.66
CA ILE A 177 -23.03 -23.82 -15.40
C ILE A 177 -21.99 -24.19 -16.45
N GLN A 178 -21.53 -23.21 -17.24
CA GLN A 178 -20.52 -23.42 -18.28
C GLN A 178 -19.22 -23.98 -17.69
N VAL A 179 -18.69 -23.37 -16.63
CA VAL A 179 -17.48 -23.83 -15.97
C VAL A 179 -17.65 -25.26 -15.43
N ASN A 180 -18.78 -25.58 -14.81
CA ASN A 180 -19.03 -26.93 -14.35
C ASN A 180 -19.13 -27.93 -15.51
N GLN A 181 -19.81 -27.57 -16.60
CA GLN A 181 -19.90 -28.41 -17.79
C GLN A 181 -18.50 -28.69 -18.37
N ASP A 182 -17.69 -27.66 -18.56
CA ASP A 182 -16.34 -27.76 -19.11
C ASP A 182 -15.45 -28.65 -18.23
N LEU A 183 -15.54 -28.50 -16.91
CA LEU A 183 -14.76 -29.32 -15.99
C LEU A 183 -15.24 -30.78 -15.94
N ASN A 184 -16.55 -31.02 -15.95
CA ASN A 184 -17.07 -32.39 -16.00
C ASN A 184 -16.66 -33.09 -17.30
N ILE A 185 -16.65 -32.39 -18.44
CA ILE A 185 -16.12 -32.92 -19.71
C ILE A 185 -14.61 -33.17 -19.59
N LYS A 186 -13.84 -32.19 -19.11
CA LYS A 186 -12.37 -32.28 -18.98
C LYS A 186 -11.92 -33.49 -18.16
N TYR A 187 -12.62 -33.79 -17.07
CA TYR A 187 -12.29 -34.89 -16.17
C TYR A 187 -13.03 -36.20 -16.47
N GLY A 188 -13.81 -36.26 -17.56
CA GLY A 188 -14.50 -37.49 -18.00
C GLY A 188 -15.72 -37.86 -17.16
N PHE A 189 -16.29 -36.92 -16.41
CA PHE A 189 -17.53 -37.12 -15.64
C PHE A 189 -18.80 -36.84 -16.44
N ALA A 190 -18.67 -36.26 -17.64
CA ALA A 190 -19.78 -36.02 -18.55
C ALA A 190 -19.37 -36.21 -20.01
N ASP A 191 -20.33 -36.71 -20.81
CA ASP A 191 -20.20 -36.79 -22.26
C ASP A 191 -20.55 -35.43 -22.90
N PRO A 192 -19.69 -34.88 -23.78
CA PRO A 192 -19.96 -33.63 -24.48
C PRO A 192 -21.28 -33.60 -25.25
N GLU A 193 -21.67 -34.72 -25.88
CA GLU A 193 -22.90 -34.80 -26.68
C GLU A 193 -24.14 -34.77 -25.80
N ILE A 194 -24.09 -35.42 -24.62
CA ILE A 194 -25.17 -35.33 -23.63
C ILE A 194 -25.26 -33.89 -23.08
N GLN A 195 -24.13 -33.25 -22.84
CA GLN A 195 -24.09 -31.88 -22.30
C GLN A 195 -24.65 -30.83 -23.28
N LYS A 196 -24.57 -31.06 -24.59
CA LYS A 196 -25.21 -30.21 -25.61
C LYS A 196 -26.75 -30.21 -25.55
N ALA A 197 -27.36 -31.21 -24.93
CA ALA A 197 -28.80 -31.29 -24.79
C ALA A 197 -29.37 -30.30 -23.75
N PHE A 198 -28.52 -29.72 -22.90
CA PHE A 198 -28.93 -28.74 -21.91
C PHE A 198 -28.91 -27.32 -22.49
N ASP A 199 -29.90 -26.50 -22.11
CA ASP A 199 -29.91 -25.07 -22.42
C ASP A 199 -28.90 -24.29 -21.57
N LYS A 200 -28.74 -22.99 -21.85
CA LYS A 200 -27.86 -22.07 -21.08
C LYS A 200 -28.19 -21.96 -19.59
N TYR A 201 -29.33 -22.53 -19.16
CA TYR A 201 -29.77 -22.59 -17.77
C TYR A 201 -29.60 -23.98 -17.16
N GLY A 202 -28.99 -24.94 -17.86
CA GLY A 202 -28.79 -26.30 -17.41
C GLY A 202 -30.07 -27.13 -17.40
N LYS A 203 -31.04 -26.83 -18.26
CA LYS A 203 -32.31 -27.55 -18.37
C LYS A 203 -32.39 -28.31 -19.68
N LEU A 204 -32.95 -29.51 -19.63
CA LEU A 204 -33.32 -30.25 -20.84
C LEU A 204 -34.55 -29.61 -21.50
N PRO A 205 -34.67 -29.69 -22.84
CA PRO A 205 -35.89 -29.26 -23.53
C PRO A 205 -37.09 -30.02 -22.95
N ARG A 206 -38.14 -29.28 -22.62
CA ARG A 206 -39.40 -29.88 -22.18
C ARG A 206 -40.01 -30.55 -23.41
N THR A 207 -40.17 -31.87 -23.37
CA THR A 207 -41.01 -32.56 -24.34
C THR A 207 -42.46 -32.20 -24.04
N GLU A 208 -43.15 -31.59 -25.00
CA GLU A 208 -44.60 -31.50 -24.94
C GLU A 208 -45.16 -32.93 -25.00
N LYS A 209 -46.00 -33.28 -24.04
CA LYS A 209 -46.74 -34.56 -24.04
C LYS A 209 -48.08 -34.35 -24.71
#